data_AF-A0A821CA99-F1
#
_entry.id   AF-A0A821CA99-F1
#
_cell.length_a   1.000
_cell.length_b   1.000
_cell.length_c   1.000
_cell.angle_alpha   90.00
_cell.angle_beta   90.00
_cell.angle_gamma   90.00
#
_symmetry.space_group_name_H-M   'P 1'
#
loop_
_entity.id
_entity.type
_entity.pdbx_description
1 polymer ?
#
loop_
_entity_poly.entity_id
_entity_poly.type
_entity_poly.pdbx_seq_one_letter_code
_entity_poly.pdbx_strand_id
1 'polypeptide(L)'
;MSTIMKLESLPNEIFIECFQYLDTLDILYSFDRLNYRFHLLIQNISLHLNLHHYKKSSFDQFYEIILTNSEIKQYIISLQLSNVYAHEQIKSFIPILLLNEFIYFRSLSLIELKDDNTKQVLPILSFLSDIECFFLY
;
A
#
# COMPACT_ATOMS: atom_id res chain seq x y z
N MET A 1 -37.08 -4.05 -22.45
CA MET A 1 -36.32 -2.95 -21.81
C MET A 1 -35.13 -3.59 -21.13
N SER A 2 -33.90 -3.39 -21.63
CA SER A 2 -32.72 -3.87 -20.89
C SER A 2 -32.53 -2.94 -19.69
N THR A 3 -32.74 -3.46 -18.50
CA THR A 3 -32.27 -2.81 -17.28
C THR A 3 -30.75 -2.75 -17.36
N ILE A 4 -30.21 -1.60 -17.75
CA ILE A 4 -28.79 -1.32 -17.57
C ILE A 4 -28.57 -1.32 -16.07
N MET A 5 -28.04 -2.43 -15.56
CA MET A 5 -27.62 -2.53 -14.18
C MET A 5 -26.49 -1.52 -14.01
N LYS A 6 -26.75 -0.44 -13.27
CA LYS A 6 -25.72 0.55 -12.99
C LYS A 6 -24.74 -0.08 -12.01
N LEU A 7 -23.45 0.03 -12.28
CA LEU A 7 -22.41 -0.46 -11.36
C LEU A 7 -22.69 0.02 -9.92
N GLU A 8 -23.07 1.28 -9.78
CA GLU A 8 -23.42 1.94 -8.51
C GLU A 8 -24.59 1.31 -7.74
N SER A 9 -25.42 0.47 -8.38
CA SER A 9 -26.52 -0.23 -7.69
C SER A 9 -26.10 -1.55 -7.07
N LEU A 10 -24.86 -2.01 -7.32
CA LEU A 10 -24.35 -3.23 -6.68
C LEU A 10 -24.16 -3.01 -5.17
N PRO A 11 -24.32 -4.04 -4.33
CA PRO A 11 -24.01 -4.00 -2.90
C PRO A 11 -22.52 -3.76 -2.59
N ASN A 12 -22.22 -3.31 -1.37
CA ASN A 12 -20.86 -3.03 -0.92
C ASN A 12 -19.97 -4.30 -0.92
N GLU A 13 -20.57 -5.42 -0.55
CA GLU A 13 -19.95 -6.74 -0.44
C GLU A 13 -19.37 -7.19 -1.78
N ILE A 14 -20.08 -6.89 -2.88
CA ILE A 14 -19.61 -7.22 -4.23
C ILE A 14 -18.36 -6.41 -4.58
N PHE A 15 -18.31 -5.13 -4.21
CA PHE A 15 -17.13 -4.31 -4.45
C PHE A 15 -15.94 -4.74 -3.60
N ILE A 16 -16.17 -5.04 -2.32
CA ILE A 16 -15.13 -5.54 -1.42
C ILE A 16 -14.55 -6.86 -1.95
N GLU A 17 -15.40 -7.76 -2.42
CA GLU A 17 -14.96 -9.00 -3.06
C GLU A 17 -14.16 -8.72 -4.34
N CYS A 18 -14.62 -7.82 -5.21
CA CYS A 18 -13.88 -7.42 -6.41
C CYS A 18 -12.50 -6.81 -6.08
N PHE A 19 -12.40 -6.00 -5.01
CA PHE A 19 -11.15 -5.38 -4.59
C PHE A 19 -10.10 -6.41 -4.17
N GLN A 20 -10.48 -7.62 -3.73
CA GLN A 20 -9.51 -8.68 -3.42
C GLN A 20 -8.72 -9.16 -4.65
N TYR A 21 -9.25 -8.95 -5.87
CA TYR A 21 -8.60 -9.32 -7.12
C TYR A 21 -7.79 -8.19 -7.75
N LEU A 22 -7.80 -7.01 -7.13
CA LEU A 22 -7.10 -5.83 -7.60
C LEU A 22 -5.88 -5.57 -6.74
N ASP A 23 -4.84 -4.98 -7.33
CA ASP A 23 -3.75 -4.47 -6.52
C ASP A 23 -4.17 -3.17 -5.81
N THR A 24 -3.44 -2.82 -4.75
CA THR A 24 -3.78 -1.62 -3.97
C THR A 24 -3.73 -0.35 -4.82
N LEU A 25 -2.86 -0.26 -5.84
CA LEU A 25 -2.84 0.89 -6.72
C LEU A 25 -4.05 0.96 -7.63
N ASP A 26 -4.47 -0.15 -8.20
CA ASP A 26 -5.67 -0.23 -9.02
C ASP A 26 -6.88 0.24 -8.23
N ILE A 27 -6.98 -0.15 -6.95
CA ILE A 27 -8.03 0.28 -6.04
C ILE A 27 -7.96 1.81 -5.83
N LEU A 28 -6.78 2.32 -5.43
CA LEU A 28 -6.62 3.73 -5.10
C LEU A 28 -6.81 4.63 -6.34
N TYR A 29 -6.16 4.35 -7.47
CA TYR A 29 -6.28 5.18 -8.66
C TYR A 29 -7.65 5.13 -9.30
N SER A 30 -8.33 3.99 -9.27
CA SER A 30 -9.59 3.82 -10.00
C SER A 30 -10.81 4.18 -9.16
N PHE A 31 -10.73 3.98 -7.84
CA PHE A 31 -11.90 4.07 -6.96
C PHE A 31 -11.75 5.10 -5.83
N ASP A 32 -10.53 5.47 -5.40
CA ASP A 32 -10.39 6.53 -4.40
C ASP A 32 -10.89 7.85 -4.98
N ARG A 33 -11.72 8.54 -4.20
CA ARG A 33 -12.36 9.81 -4.57
C ARG A 33 -13.27 9.76 -5.81
N LEU A 34 -13.54 8.59 -6.38
CA LEU A 34 -14.49 8.44 -7.50
C LEU A 34 -15.89 8.88 -7.07
N ASN A 35 -16.30 8.48 -5.87
CA ASN A 35 -17.43 9.05 -5.14
C ASN A 35 -17.28 8.74 -3.64
N TYR A 36 -18.13 9.38 -2.82
CA TYR A 36 -18.10 9.22 -1.37
C TYR A 36 -18.24 7.76 -0.91
N ARG A 37 -19.07 6.97 -1.60
CA ARG A 37 -19.30 5.57 -1.25
C ARG A 37 -18.03 4.74 -1.43
N PHE A 38 -17.32 4.89 -2.55
CA PHE A 38 -16.08 4.15 -2.79
C PHE A 38 -14.95 4.59 -1.86
N HIS A 39 -14.84 5.89 -1.58
CA HIS A 39 -13.87 6.40 -0.62
C HIS A 39 -14.07 5.76 0.78
N LEU A 40 -15.32 5.70 1.27
CA LEU A 40 -15.63 4.98 2.51
C LEU A 40 -15.34 3.48 2.44
N LEU A 41 -15.61 2.83 1.30
CA LEU A 41 -15.32 1.41 1.13
C LEU A 41 -13.83 1.12 1.24
N ILE A 42 -13.00 1.95 0.60
CA ILE A 42 -11.54 1.80 0.61
C ILE A 42 -10.98 1.98 2.03
N GLN A 43 -11.49 2.95 2.80
CA GLN A 43 -11.09 3.14 4.19
C GLN A 43 -11.42 1.94 5.11
N ASN A 44 -12.42 1.13 4.73
CA ASN A 44 -12.87 -0.01 5.52
C ASN A 44 -12.23 -1.34 5.11
N ILE A 45 -11.38 -1.36 4.08
CA ILE A 45 -10.62 -2.55 3.69
C ILE A 45 -9.16 -2.43 4.14
N SER A 46 -8.55 -3.58 4.38
CA SER A 46 -7.12 -3.69 4.67
C SER A 46 -6.33 -3.61 3.37
N LEU A 47 -5.48 -2.59 3.22
CA LEU A 47 -4.64 -2.47 2.02
C LEU A 47 -3.31 -3.19 2.21
N HIS A 48 -3.01 -4.06 1.25
CA HIS A 48 -1.77 -4.82 1.17
C HIS A 48 -0.97 -4.34 -0.03
N LEU A 49 0.15 -3.67 0.23
CA LEU A 49 1.00 -3.10 -0.81
C LEU A 49 2.08 -4.09 -1.20
N ASN A 50 2.01 -4.58 -2.43
CA ASN A 50 3.10 -5.31 -3.05
C ASN A 50 3.73 -4.47 -4.16
N LEU A 51 4.86 -3.82 -3.86
CA LEU A 51 5.57 -2.97 -4.82
C LEU A 51 6.63 -3.76 -5.62
N HIS A 52 6.78 -5.07 -5.39
CA HIS A 52 7.85 -5.88 -5.99
C HIS A 52 7.86 -5.81 -7.52
N HIS A 53 6.69 -5.90 -8.15
CA HIS A 53 6.58 -5.95 -9.61
C HIS A 53 6.27 -4.60 -10.25
N TYR A 54 6.32 -3.51 -9.47
CA TYR A 54 5.96 -2.19 -9.99
C TYR A 54 7.07 -1.61 -10.86
N LYS A 55 6.68 -1.13 -12.04
CA LYS A 55 7.54 -0.31 -12.89
C LYS A 55 7.85 1.00 -12.15
N LYS A 56 9.04 1.56 -12.40
CA LYS A 56 9.47 2.84 -11.81
C LYS A 56 8.40 3.94 -11.86
N SER A 57 7.77 4.14 -13.01
CA SER A 57 6.76 5.20 -13.18
C SER A 57 5.55 5.02 -12.26
N SER A 58 5.07 3.78 -12.09
CA SER A 58 3.96 3.46 -11.19
C SER A 58 4.36 3.60 -9.73
N PHE A 59 5.59 3.19 -9.40
CA PHE A 59 6.16 3.39 -8.09
C PHE A 59 6.30 4.88 -7.73
N ASP A 60 6.85 5.70 -8.63
CA ASP A 60 7.05 7.14 -8.40
C ASP A 60 5.69 7.84 -8.19
N GLN A 61 4.69 7.51 -9.01
CA GLN A 61 3.34 8.05 -8.84
C GLN A 61 2.71 7.63 -7.50
N PHE A 62 2.89 6.38 -7.09
CA PHE A 62 2.40 5.90 -5.80
C PHE A 62 3.09 6.59 -4.63
N TYR A 63 4.41 6.73 -4.73
CA TYR A 63 5.23 7.34 -3.71
C TYR A 63 4.79 8.78 -3.45
N GLU A 64 4.49 9.55 -4.49
CA GLU A 64 3.90 10.90 -4.38
C GLU A 64 2.53 10.90 -3.67
N ILE A 65 1.68 9.91 -3.94
CA ILE A 65 0.40 9.77 -3.25
C ILE A 65 0.62 9.54 -1.76
N ILE A 66 1.52 8.63 -1.39
CA ILE A 66 1.83 8.36 0.02
C ILE A 66 2.41 9.61 0.68
N LEU A 67 3.27 10.38 0.01
CA LEU A 67 3.80 11.63 0.58
C LEU A 67 2.72 12.68 0.82
N THR A 68 1.74 12.80 -0.07
CA THR A 68 0.75 13.90 -0.06
C THR A 68 -0.57 13.55 0.62
N ASN A 69 -0.90 12.27 0.77
CA ASN A 69 -2.14 11.79 1.35
C ASN A 69 -1.87 10.95 2.60
N SER A 70 -1.87 11.61 3.76
CA SER A 70 -1.67 10.96 5.06
C SER A 70 -2.78 9.99 5.44
N GLU A 71 -3.99 10.15 4.88
CA GLU A 71 -5.13 9.29 5.16
C GLU A 71 -4.87 7.87 4.66
N ILE A 72 -4.22 7.73 3.48
CA ILE A 72 -3.88 6.43 2.89
C ILE A 72 -3.03 5.57 3.80
N LYS A 73 -2.12 6.19 4.55
CA LYS A 73 -1.21 5.49 5.47
C LYS A 73 -1.96 4.79 6.60
N GLN A 74 -3.14 5.28 6.96
CA GLN A 74 -3.89 4.76 8.09
C GLN A 74 -4.43 3.36 7.82
N TYR A 75 -4.76 3.01 6.57
CA TYR A 75 -5.36 1.72 6.22
C TYR A 75 -4.41 0.75 5.50
N ILE A 76 -3.13 1.11 5.38
CA ILE A 76 -2.08 0.19 4.91
C ILE A 76 -1.66 -0.73 6.06
N ILE A 77 -1.87 -2.03 5.88
CA ILE A 77 -1.53 -3.04 6.89
C ILE A 77 -0.21 -3.74 6.58
N SER A 78 0.13 -3.89 5.30
CA SER A 78 1.37 -4.54 4.91
C SER A 78 2.04 -3.88 3.72
N LEU A 79 3.36 -3.94 3.69
CA LEU A 79 4.19 -3.40 2.63
C LEU A 79 5.29 -4.40 2.26
N GLN A 80 5.40 -4.71 0.98
CA GLN A 80 6.49 -5.46 0.39
C GLN A 80 7.27 -4.55 -0.56
N LEU A 81 8.55 -4.35 -0.24
CA LEU A 81 9.49 -3.52 -0.99
C LEU A 81 10.58 -4.39 -1.61
N SER A 82 11.04 -4.03 -2.81
CA SER A 82 12.08 -4.77 -3.51
C SER A 82 13.11 -3.87 -4.17
N ASN A 83 14.38 -4.25 -4.11
CA ASN A 83 15.45 -3.62 -4.87
C ASN A 83 15.81 -4.35 -6.18
N VAL A 84 15.14 -5.48 -6.49
CA VAL A 84 15.44 -6.35 -7.64
C VAL A 84 15.51 -5.58 -8.96
N TYR A 85 14.56 -4.68 -9.20
CA TYR A 85 14.46 -3.94 -10.47
C TYR A 85 15.18 -2.57 -10.44
N ALA A 86 16.16 -2.39 -9.54
CA ALA A 86 17.05 -1.23 -9.47
C ALA A 86 16.38 0.14 -9.19
N HIS A 87 15.17 0.16 -8.61
CA HIS A 87 14.47 1.41 -8.27
C HIS A 87 14.69 1.88 -6.82
N GLU A 88 15.57 1.22 -6.07
CA GLU A 88 15.91 1.54 -4.66
C GLU A 88 14.68 1.74 -3.76
N GLN A 89 13.61 0.96 -3.97
CA GLN A 89 12.32 1.15 -3.29
C GLN A 89 12.46 1.17 -1.76
N ILE A 90 13.31 0.29 -1.23
CA ILE A 90 13.58 0.19 0.20
C ILE A 90 14.12 1.51 0.74
N LYS A 91 15.12 2.08 0.04
CA LYS A 91 15.76 3.33 0.43
C LYS A 91 14.80 4.52 0.39
N SER A 92 13.94 4.58 -0.63
CA SER A 92 12.94 5.64 -0.74
C SER A 92 11.89 5.56 0.37
N PHE A 93 11.50 4.36 0.81
CA PHE A 93 10.46 4.21 1.84
C PHE A 93 10.97 4.32 3.28
N ILE A 94 12.28 4.16 3.54
CA ILE A 94 12.87 4.28 4.88
C ILE A 94 12.43 5.55 5.63
N PRO A 95 12.54 6.77 5.06
CA PRO A 95 12.12 7.99 5.74
C PRO A 95 10.64 7.98 6.12
N ILE A 96 9.77 7.44 5.26
CA ILE A 96 8.33 7.38 5.50
C ILE A 96 8.01 6.39 6.64
N LEU A 97 8.67 5.24 6.64
CA LEU A 97 8.51 4.24 7.70
C LEU A 97 8.98 4.76 9.06
N LEU A 98 10.05 5.57 9.10
CA LEU A 98 10.56 6.19 10.32
C LEU A 98 9.62 7.24 10.93
N LEU A 99 8.74 7.86 10.13
CA LEU A 99 7.73 8.79 10.64
C LEU A 99 6.63 8.08 11.44
N ASN A 100 6.52 6.75 11.31
CA ASN A 100 5.52 5.92 11.99
C ASN A 100 4.06 6.40 11.82
N GLU A 101 3.72 6.87 10.62
CA GLU A 101 2.37 7.35 10.29
C GLU A 101 1.40 6.22 9.90
N PHE A 102 1.87 4.97 9.89
CA PHE A 102 1.06 3.81 9.52
C PHE A 102 0.47 3.13 10.76
N ILE A 103 -0.71 3.58 11.17
CA ILE A 103 -1.33 3.22 12.46
C ILE A 103 -1.63 1.72 12.59
N TYR A 104 -2.07 1.07 11.51
CA TYR A 104 -2.44 -0.36 11.52
C TYR A 104 -1.40 -1.25 10.83
N PHE A 105 -0.16 -0.76 10.71
CA PHE A 105 0.89 -1.47 10.00
C PHE A 105 1.41 -2.67 10.79
N ARG A 106 1.34 -3.85 10.19
CA ARG A 106 1.64 -5.13 10.87
C ARG A 106 2.69 -5.96 10.16
N SER A 107 2.93 -5.71 8.87
CA SER A 107 3.79 -6.59 8.08
C SER A 107 4.69 -5.82 7.13
N LEU A 108 6.00 -6.07 7.22
CA LEU A 108 7.01 -5.52 6.34
C LEU A 108 7.84 -6.64 5.72
N SER A 109 7.88 -6.67 4.40
CA SER A 109 8.73 -7.59 3.63
C SER A 109 9.73 -6.78 2.80
N LEU A 110 11.01 -7.09 2.97
CA LEU A 110 12.11 -6.45 2.25
C LEU A 110 12.83 -7.51 1.41
N ILE A 111 12.87 -7.31 0.10
CA ILE A 111 13.48 -8.22 -0.88
C ILE A 111 14.74 -7.57 -1.44
N GLU A 112 15.85 -8.32 -1.43
CA GLU A 112 17.18 -7.84 -1.84
C GLU A 112 17.63 -6.60 -1.05
N LEU A 113 17.66 -6.75 0.27
CA LEU A 113 18.21 -5.72 1.15
C LEU A 113 19.72 -5.58 0.90
N LYS A 114 20.13 -4.42 0.36
CA LYS A 114 21.54 -4.07 0.16
C LYS A 114 22.20 -3.63 1.49
N ASP A 115 23.51 -3.88 1.61
CA ASP A 115 24.30 -3.61 2.83
C ASP A 115 24.22 -2.15 3.34
N ASP A 116 24.09 -1.19 2.43
CA ASP A 116 23.95 0.23 2.75
C ASP A 116 22.59 0.60 3.39
N ASN A 117 21.56 -0.21 3.13
CA ASN A 117 20.22 -0.05 3.69
C ASN A 117 20.07 -0.77 5.04
N THR A 118 20.82 -1.85 5.29
CA THR A 118 20.70 -2.67 6.50
C THR A 118 20.83 -1.87 7.79
N LYS A 119 21.78 -0.93 7.83
CA LYS A 119 21.98 -0.05 9.00
C LYS A 119 20.81 0.91 9.24
N GLN A 120 20.09 1.29 8.18
CA GLN A 120 18.98 2.24 8.25
C GLN A 120 17.64 1.55 8.57
N VAL A 121 17.50 0.27 8.23
CA VAL A 121 16.31 -0.53 8.54
C VAL A 121 16.27 -0.95 10.02
N LEU A 122 17.41 -1.15 10.67
CA LEU A 122 17.47 -1.55 12.07
C LEU A 122 16.68 -0.60 13.02
N PRO A 123 16.84 0.73 12.93
CA PRO A 123 15.99 1.67 13.67
C PRO A 123 14.50 1.51 13.38
N ILE A 124 14.10 1.26 12.13
CA ILE A 124 12.69 1.11 11.74
C ILE A 124 12.03 -0.02 12.54
N LEU A 125 12.71 -1.15 12.70
CA LEU A 125 12.17 -2.29 13.46
C LEU A 125 11.90 -1.94 14.93
N SER A 126 12.64 -0.97 15.50
CA SER A 126 12.38 -0.50 16.86
C SER A 126 11.18 0.46 16.97
N PHE A 127 10.83 1.14 15.88
CA PHE A 127 9.66 2.04 15.83
C PHE A 127 8.37 1.32 15.46
N LEU A 128 8.48 0.23 14.72
CA LEU A 128 7.35 -0.58 14.30
C LEU A 128 7.06 -1.67 15.34
N SER A 129 6.82 -1.24 16.58
CA SER A 129 6.58 -2.12 17.74
C SER A 129 5.37 -3.06 17.56
N ASP A 130 4.46 -2.70 16.66
CA ASP A 130 3.23 -3.43 16.37
C ASP A 130 3.36 -4.37 15.13
N ILE A 131 4.58 -4.54 14.58
CA ILE A 131 4.82 -5.52 13.53
C ILE A 131 4.64 -6.93 14.07
N GLU A 132 3.73 -7.67 13.45
CA GLU A 132 3.52 -9.10 13.67
C GLU A 132 4.45 -9.94 12.78
N CYS A 133 4.85 -9.41 11.61
CA CYS A 133 5.64 -10.14 10.62
C CYS A 133 6.72 -9.28 9.95
N PHE A 134 7.97 -9.70 10.04
CA PHE A 134 9.08 -9.11 9.30
C PHE A 134 9.81 -10.18 8.49
N PHE A 135 9.87 -10.00 7.17
CA PHE A 135 10.51 -10.94 6.26
C PHE A 135 11.67 -10.29 5.51
N LEU A 136 12.81 -10.96 5.51
CA LEU A 136 14.00 -10.63 4.73
C LEU A 136 14.24 -11.75 3.72
N TYR A 137 14.27 -11.40 2.43
CA TYR A 137 14.53 -12.32 1.32
C TYR A 137 15.75 -11.87 0.51
#